data_AF-A0A0A0A6Q4-F1
#
_entry.id   AF-A0A0A0A6Q4-F1
#
_cell.length_a   1.000
_cell.length_b   1.000
_cell.length_c   1.000
_cell.angle_alpha   90.00
_cell.angle_beta   90.00
_cell.angle_gamma   90.00
#
_symmetry.space_group_name_H-M   'P 1'
#
loop_
_entity.id
_entity.type
_entity.pdbx_description
1 polymer ?
#
loop_
_entity_poly.entity_id
_entity_poly.type
_entity_poly.pdbx_seq_one_letter_code
_entity_poly.pdbx_strand_id
1 'polypeptide(L)'
;KLNSYLAQMEDRKCEIVKLQECAKALYANFQASLGEDNEFAHFLTKVLKKKIKCMEKKEVRREADEEDENEEENDEESSSGIDEENSGSEDEDFDDTVCPKNCNEALFQNTIQLRQKRLDIEKALTEEKKVAANLRKKHNSLAKKAKVVEISLNTAERELETFQWEKQQRLNELYVVVPLKLHQVEYLVNGEMPSDFSQALVFTNQSLEYLQKRIVDLRNEKIMQREIYKKALEQHKQLVQDKKEMEINIRRLEEKCNHLMMKKFGRLVDFEAVQAHSVNLHMEELKVQIMEKEYAHSQELKEWEERILDLQQQLMKLTKENTSKLQQLNQFCLEKQQLETKLASL
;
A
#
# COMPACT_ATOMS: atom_id res chain seq x y z
N LYS A 1 -1.16 -5.16 2.90
CA LYS A 1 -1.04 -5.92 1.63
C LYS A 1 -1.76 -5.23 0.47
N LEU A 2 -3.07 -4.92 0.54
CA LEU A 2 -3.78 -4.14 -0.51
C LEU A 2 -3.12 -2.79 -0.84
N ASN A 3 -2.83 -1.99 0.18
CA ASN A 3 -2.18 -0.67 -0.01
C ASN A 3 -0.78 -0.77 -0.64
N SER A 4 -0.06 -1.87 -0.38
CA SER A 4 1.25 -2.12 -1.01
C SER A 4 1.10 -2.49 -2.49
N TYR A 5 0.08 -3.27 -2.86
CA TYR A 5 -0.23 -3.52 -4.26
C TYR A 5 -0.72 -2.27 -5.00
N LEU A 6 -1.47 -1.39 -4.34
CA LEU A 6 -1.88 -0.10 -4.90
C LEU A 6 -0.68 0.81 -5.16
N ALA A 7 0.26 0.92 -4.22
CA ALA A 7 1.50 1.67 -4.41
C ALA A 7 2.33 1.11 -5.58
N GLN A 8 2.54 -0.21 -5.61
CA GLN A 8 3.24 -0.87 -6.72
C GLN A 8 2.55 -0.65 -8.07
N MET A 9 1.21 -0.63 -8.12
CA MET A 9 0.49 -0.33 -9.36
C MET A 9 0.72 1.12 -9.81
N GLU A 10 0.84 2.07 -8.90
CA GLU A 10 1.09 3.47 -9.21
C GLU A 10 2.52 3.69 -9.71
N ASP A 11 3.52 3.05 -9.07
CA ASP A 11 4.91 3.06 -9.53
C ASP A 11 5.04 2.52 -10.96
N ARG A 12 4.34 1.42 -11.25
CA ARG A 12 4.36 0.77 -12.57
C ARG A 12 3.65 1.61 -13.64
N LYS A 13 2.61 2.36 -13.29
CA LYS A 13 2.01 3.34 -14.20
C LYS A 13 2.98 4.48 -14.51
N CYS A 14 3.67 5.00 -13.49
CA CYS A 14 4.69 6.03 -13.67
C CYS A 14 5.82 5.54 -14.60
N GLU A 15 6.26 4.29 -14.46
CA GLU A 15 7.25 3.66 -15.36
C GLU A 15 6.73 3.56 -16.80
N ILE A 16 5.46 3.15 -17.01
CA ILE A 16 4.83 3.11 -18.34
C ILE A 16 4.79 4.50 -18.98
N VAL A 17 4.43 5.54 -18.20
CA VAL A 17 4.40 6.93 -18.70
C VAL A 17 5.78 7.39 -19.13
N LYS A 18 6.81 7.14 -18.31
CA LYS A 18 8.21 7.43 -18.66
C LYS A 18 8.65 6.73 -19.94
N LEU A 19 8.33 5.44 -20.11
CA LEU A 19 8.66 4.70 -21.33
C LEU A 19 7.93 5.25 -22.57
N GLN A 20 6.68 5.71 -22.42
CA GLN A 20 5.93 6.38 -23.49
C GLN A 20 6.54 7.74 -23.86
N GLU A 21 7.00 8.51 -22.87
CA GLU A 21 7.71 9.77 -23.09
C GLU A 21 9.05 9.54 -23.78
N CYS A 22 9.82 8.53 -23.36
CA CYS A 22 11.05 8.13 -24.05
C CYS A 22 10.79 7.72 -25.50
N ALA A 23 9.70 7.00 -25.79
CA ALA A 23 9.31 6.68 -27.14
C ALA A 23 8.98 7.93 -27.97
N LYS A 24 8.21 8.87 -27.42
CA LYS A 24 7.91 10.16 -28.08
C LYS A 24 9.16 10.99 -28.33
N ALA A 25 10.08 11.05 -27.36
CA ALA A 25 11.37 11.73 -27.50
C ALA A 25 12.23 11.10 -28.60
N LEU A 26 12.21 9.77 -28.74
CA LEU A 26 12.91 9.06 -29.82
C LEU A 26 12.35 9.47 -31.20
N TYR A 27 11.03 9.55 -31.37
CA TYR A 27 10.42 10.03 -32.60
C TYR A 27 10.71 11.51 -32.87
N ALA A 28 10.72 12.36 -31.85
CA ALA A 28 11.10 13.77 -31.99
C ALA A 28 12.57 13.95 -32.40
N ASN A 29 13.49 13.18 -31.80
CA ASN A 29 14.91 13.17 -32.16
C ASN A 29 15.13 12.66 -33.59
N PHE A 30 14.34 11.68 -34.03
CA PHE A 30 14.37 11.20 -35.40
C PHE A 30 13.90 12.28 -36.39
N GLN A 31 12.79 12.97 -36.10
CA GLN A 31 12.30 14.09 -36.92
C GLN A 31 13.30 15.25 -36.96
N ALA A 32 13.92 15.62 -35.84
CA ALA A 32 14.94 16.65 -35.79
C ALA A 32 16.20 16.27 -36.59
N SER A 33 16.55 14.99 -36.65
CA SER A 33 17.70 14.48 -37.43
C SER A 33 17.41 14.43 -38.93
N LEU A 34 16.14 14.38 -39.34
CA LEU A 34 15.71 14.34 -40.74
C LEU A 34 15.70 15.72 -41.42
N GLY A 35 15.48 16.82 -40.69
CA GLY A 35 15.39 18.17 -41.29
C GLY A 35 14.17 18.36 -42.22
N GLU A 36 13.93 19.59 -42.68
CA GLU A 36 12.68 19.96 -43.39
C GLU A 36 12.62 19.49 -44.86
N ASP A 37 13.74 19.16 -45.51
CA ASP A 37 13.79 18.74 -46.92
C ASP A 37 14.81 17.60 -47.16
N ASN A 38 14.43 16.35 -46.90
CA ASN A 38 15.26 15.17 -47.17
C ASN A 38 14.56 14.20 -48.11
N GLU A 39 15.12 13.99 -49.31
CA GLU A 39 14.59 13.08 -50.34
C GLU A 39 14.47 11.62 -49.86
N PHE A 40 15.24 11.24 -48.83
CA PHE A 40 15.25 9.91 -48.22
C PHE A 40 14.40 9.79 -46.95
N ALA A 41 13.64 10.82 -46.56
CA ALA A 41 12.84 10.81 -45.34
C ALA A 41 11.80 9.68 -45.32
N HIS A 42 11.19 9.37 -46.47
CA HIS A 42 10.26 8.26 -46.61
C HIS A 42 10.96 6.90 -46.40
N PHE A 43 12.15 6.73 -46.96
CA PHE A 43 12.95 5.50 -46.80
C PHE A 43 13.40 5.29 -45.35
N LEU A 44 14.00 6.31 -44.72
CA LEU A 44 14.47 6.24 -43.33
C LEU A 44 13.32 6.03 -42.34
N THR A 45 12.15 6.60 -42.61
CA THR A 45 10.94 6.35 -41.80
C THR A 45 10.46 4.91 -41.96
N LYS A 46 10.56 4.32 -43.16
CA LYS A 46 10.23 2.90 -43.42
C LYS A 46 11.21 1.97 -42.69
N VAL A 47 12.52 2.29 -42.69
CA VAL A 47 13.56 1.59 -41.94
C VAL A 47 13.31 1.65 -40.44
N LEU A 48 13.00 2.84 -39.89
CA LEU A 48 12.69 3.00 -38.47
C LEU A 48 11.43 2.24 -38.09
N LYS A 49 10.38 2.26 -38.93
CA LYS A 49 9.08 1.60 -38.65
C LYS A 49 9.14 0.08 -38.75
N LYS A 50 9.98 -0.49 -39.63
CA LYS A 50 10.05 -1.93 -39.89
C LYS A 50 10.38 -2.72 -38.62
N LYS A 51 9.48 -3.63 -38.24
CA LYS A 51 9.71 -4.57 -37.14
C LYS A 51 10.75 -5.61 -37.58
N ILE A 52 11.84 -5.76 -36.82
CA ILE A 52 12.72 -6.92 -36.98
C ILE A 52 12.05 -8.07 -36.24
N LYS A 53 11.86 -9.19 -36.92
CA LYS A 53 11.42 -10.45 -36.29
C LYS A 53 12.58 -10.94 -35.42
N CYS A 54 12.63 -10.47 -34.18
CA CYS A 54 13.66 -10.87 -33.23
C CYS A 54 13.44 -12.36 -32.91
N MET A 55 14.26 -13.25 -33.49
CA MET A 55 14.34 -14.64 -33.04
C MET A 55 15.08 -14.68 -31.69
N GLU A 56 14.39 -14.30 -30.62
CA GLU A 56 14.85 -14.61 -29.27
C GLU A 56 14.66 -16.11 -29.04
N LYS A 57 15.78 -16.80 -28.79
CA LYS A 57 15.81 -18.20 -28.38
C LYS A 57 14.98 -18.34 -27.11
N LYS A 58 13.91 -19.15 -27.19
CA LYS A 58 13.15 -19.61 -26.04
C LYS A 58 14.07 -20.42 -25.12
N GLU A 59 14.53 -19.82 -24.04
CA GLU A 59 14.89 -20.59 -22.85
C GLU A 59 13.61 -21.02 -22.15
N VAL A 60 13.42 -22.34 -22.13
CA VAL A 60 12.31 -23.02 -21.50
C VAL A 60 12.51 -22.96 -19.99
N ARG A 61 11.79 -22.08 -19.30
CA ARG A 61 11.51 -22.25 -17.87
C ARG A 61 10.14 -22.87 -17.73
N ARG A 62 10.12 -24.21 -17.64
CA ARG A 62 8.98 -24.98 -17.15
C ARG A 62 8.87 -24.70 -15.65
N GLU A 63 7.79 -24.07 -15.24
CA GLU A 63 7.24 -24.26 -13.90
C GLU A 63 5.77 -24.67 -14.09
N ALA A 64 5.49 -25.87 -13.60
CA ALA A 64 4.20 -26.52 -13.55
C ALA A 64 3.33 -25.90 -12.43
N ASP A 65 2.05 -26.26 -12.48
CA ASP A 65 1.07 -26.26 -11.37
C ASP A 65 0.42 -24.91 -11.01
N GLU A 66 -0.91 -24.76 -10.92
CA GLU A 66 -2.05 -25.69 -11.01
C GLU A 66 -3.28 -25.02 -11.63
N GLU A 67 -4.17 -25.88 -12.12
CA GLU A 67 -5.54 -25.65 -12.53
C GLU A 67 -6.34 -24.91 -11.45
N ASP A 68 -7.07 -23.87 -11.85
CA ASP A 68 -8.27 -23.45 -11.12
C ASP A 68 -9.26 -22.85 -12.14
N GLU A 69 -10.17 -23.70 -12.58
CA GLU A 69 -11.29 -23.41 -13.45
C GLU A 69 -12.16 -22.31 -12.86
N ASN A 70 -12.25 -21.16 -13.51
CA ASN A 70 -13.36 -20.23 -13.36
C ASN A 70 -13.53 -19.48 -14.69
N GLU A 71 -14.27 -20.12 -15.60
CA GLU A 71 -14.91 -19.49 -16.75
C GLU A 71 -15.95 -18.48 -16.26
N GLU A 72 -15.70 -17.21 -16.50
CA GLU A 72 -16.75 -16.18 -16.55
C GLU A 72 -16.38 -15.28 -17.74
N GLU A 73 -17.06 -15.57 -18.85
CA GLU A 73 -17.08 -14.80 -20.07
C GLU A 73 -17.40 -13.33 -19.76
N ASN A 74 -16.55 -12.42 -20.22
CA ASN A 74 -16.91 -11.02 -20.36
C ASN A 74 -16.40 -10.56 -21.72
N ASP A 75 -17.25 -10.80 -22.71
CA ASP A 75 -17.23 -10.18 -24.03
C ASP A 75 -17.43 -8.67 -23.86
N GLU A 76 -16.35 -7.93 -23.99
CA GLU A 76 -16.38 -6.49 -24.25
C GLU A 76 -15.60 -6.27 -25.56
N GLU A 77 -16.35 -6.44 -26.64
CA GLU A 77 -16.14 -5.97 -28.01
C GLU A 77 -15.42 -4.61 -28.02
N SER A 78 -14.09 -4.64 -28.19
CA SER A 78 -13.32 -3.45 -28.58
C SER A 78 -13.15 -3.48 -30.09
N SER A 79 -14.20 -3.06 -30.79
CA SER A 79 -14.14 -2.64 -32.19
C SER A 79 -13.18 -1.44 -32.33
N SER A 80 -11.90 -1.74 -32.48
CA SER A 80 -10.94 -0.83 -33.11
C SER A 80 -10.68 -1.34 -34.52
N GLY A 81 -11.62 -1.05 -35.42
CA GLY A 81 -11.39 -1.09 -36.86
C GLY A 81 -10.33 -0.05 -37.20
N ILE A 82 -9.07 -0.48 -37.19
CA ILE A 82 -8.01 0.23 -37.89
C ILE A 82 -8.09 -0.30 -39.32
N ASP A 83 -8.62 0.55 -40.17
CA ASP A 83 -8.71 0.42 -41.62
C ASP A 83 -7.34 0.02 -42.19
N GLU A 84 -7.16 -1.27 -42.48
CA GLU A 84 -6.06 -1.76 -43.31
C GLU A 84 -6.37 -1.42 -44.77
N GLU A 85 -6.09 -0.19 -45.15
CA GLU A 85 -5.87 0.15 -46.55
C GLU A 85 -4.54 -0.47 -47.00
N ASN A 86 -4.65 -1.74 -47.38
CA ASN A 86 -3.70 -2.49 -48.18
C ASN A 86 -3.48 -1.78 -49.53
N SER A 87 -2.57 -0.80 -49.57
CA SER A 87 -1.92 -0.40 -50.81
C SER A 87 -0.71 -1.30 -51.05
N GLY A 88 -0.98 -2.42 -51.72
CA GLY A 88 0.04 -3.23 -52.36
C GLY A 88 0.90 -2.38 -53.29
N SER A 89 2.17 -2.22 -52.92
CA SER A 89 3.22 -1.77 -53.83
C SER A 89 4.43 -2.66 -53.56
N GLU A 90 4.58 -3.58 -54.50
CA GLU A 90 5.77 -4.34 -54.91
C GLU A 90 6.87 -4.53 -53.85
N ASP A 91 7.03 -5.80 -53.45
CA ASP A 91 8.26 -6.35 -52.93
C ASP A 91 9.40 -6.11 -53.95
N GLU A 92 9.97 -4.91 -53.95
CA GLU A 92 11.39 -4.76 -54.21
C GLU A 92 12.09 -5.14 -52.90
N ASP A 93 12.77 -6.29 -52.93
CA ASP A 93 13.74 -6.74 -51.93
C ASP A 93 14.85 -5.68 -51.79
N PHE A 94 14.56 -4.58 -51.11
CA PHE A 94 15.55 -3.59 -50.73
C PHE A 94 16.30 -4.13 -49.51
N ASP A 95 17.58 -4.42 -49.74
CA ASP A 95 18.54 -4.78 -48.70
C ASP A 95 18.78 -3.56 -47.79
N ASP A 96 17.98 -3.47 -46.72
CA ASP A 96 18.02 -2.45 -45.65
C ASP A 96 19.36 -2.36 -44.90
N THR A 97 20.40 -3.05 -45.39
CA THR A 97 21.75 -3.07 -44.85
C THR A 97 22.71 -2.18 -45.66
N VAL A 98 22.30 -1.72 -46.85
CA VAL A 98 23.17 -0.94 -47.76
C VAL A 98 22.65 0.49 -47.92
N CYS A 99 23.51 1.44 -47.53
CA CYS A 99 23.28 2.86 -47.71
C CYS A 99 23.08 3.19 -49.21
N PRO A 100 21.96 3.82 -49.62
CA PRO A 100 21.76 4.23 -51.01
C PRO A 100 22.88 5.17 -51.46
N LYS A 101 23.32 5.08 -52.73
CA LYS A 101 24.31 6.00 -53.30
C LYS A 101 23.73 7.43 -53.23
N ASN A 102 24.29 8.25 -52.35
CA ASN A 102 23.93 9.64 -51.99
C ASN A 102 23.18 9.85 -50.64
N CYS A 103 22.99 8.82 -49.81
CA CYS A 103 22.53 9.02 -48.43
C CYS A 103 23.73 9.25 -47.49
N ASN A 104 23.57 10.14 -46.50
CA ASN A 104 24.63 10.42 -45.53
C ASN A 104 24.76 9.22 -44.57
N GLU A 105 25.88 8.50 -44.65
CA GLU A 105 26.17 7.28 -43.86
C GLU A 105 25.90 7.48 -42.36
N ALA A 106 26.19 8.68 -41.84
CA ALA A 106 25.94 9.03 -40.44
C ALA A 106 24.45 9.05 -40.07
N LEU A 107 23.56 9.49 -40.97
CA LEU A 107 22.10 9.52 -40.74
C LEU A 107 21.51 8.11 -40.80
N PHE A 108 22.03 7.26 -41.67
CA PHE A 108 21.60 5.87 -41.79
C PHE A 108 21.99 5.04 -40.56
N GLN A 109 23.25 5.14 -40.10
CA GLN A 109 23.70 4.49 -38.86
C GLN A 109 22.91 4.99 -37.63
N ASN A 110 22.63 6.29 -37.55
CA ASN A 110 21.78 6.85 -36.49
C ASN A 110 20.35 6.29 -36.56
N THR A 111 19.77 6.16 -37.75
CA THR A 111 18.44 5.55 -37.96
C THR A 111 18.39 4.09 -37.50
N ILE A 112 19.44 3.31 -37.75
CA ILE A 112 19.55 1.92 -37.25
C ILE A 112 19.63 1.89 -35.72
N GLN A 113 20.42 2.78 -35.11
CA GLN A 113 20.52 2.88 -33.65
C GLN A 113 19.20 3.32 -33.00
N LEU A 114 18.49 4.27 -33.61
CA LEU A 114 17.15 4.71 -33.18
C LEU A 114 16.13 3.58 -33.32
N ARG A 115 16.21 2.78 -34.38
CA ARG A 115 15.37 1.59 -34.54
C ARG A 115 15.60 0.56 -33.43
N GLN A 116 16.86 0.28 -33.07
CA GLN A 116 17.17 -0.64 -31.96
C GLN A 116 16.61 -0.11 -30.63
N LYS A 117 16.89 1.16 -30.31
CA LYS A 117 16.36 1.81 -29.09
C LYS A 117 14.83 1.79 -29.04
N ARG A 118 14.15 1.98 -30.18
CA ARG A 118 12.69 1.89 -30.26
C ARG A 118 12.20 0.48 -29.93
N LEU A 119 12.84 -0.55 -30.49
CA LEU A 119 12.48 -1.95 -30.22
C LEU A 119 12.69 -2.30 -28.75
N ASP A 120 13.77 -1.81 -28.12
CA ASP A 120 14.04 -2.04 -26.70
C ASP A 120 12.99 -1.34 -25.80
N ILE A 121 12.60 -0.10 -26.14
CA ILE A 121 11.52 0.62 -25.45
C ILE A 121 10.16 -0.10 -25.66
N GLU A 122 9.85 -0.56 -26.87
CA GLU A 122 8.61 -1.30 -27.13
C GLU A 122 8.56 -2.61 -26.34
N LYS A 123 9.65 -3.38 -26.29
CA LYS A 123 9.75 -4.60 -25.47
C LYS A 123 9.51 -4.28 -23.99
N ALA A 124 10.25 -3.33 -23.42
CA ALA A 124 10.08 -2.90 -22.04
C ALA A 124 8.64 -2.45 -21.74
N LEU A 125 8.01 -1.70 -22.66
CA LEU A 125 6.63 -1.25 -22.51
C LEU A 125 5.64 -2.42 -22.52
N THR A 126 5.85 -3.44 -23.36
CA THR A 126 5.01 -4.65 -23.35
C THR A 126 5.20 -5.49 -22.09
N GLU A 127 6.42 -5.61 -21.57
CA GLU A 127 6.72 -6.32 -20.33
C GLU A 127 6.10 -5.61 -19.13
N GLU A 128 6.28 -4.29 -19.03
CA GLU A 128 5.75 -3.48 -17.94
C GLU A 128 4.22 -3.51 -17.92
N LYS A 129 3.59 -3.44 -19.09
CA LYS A 129 2.13 -3.63 -19.23
C LYS A 129 1.67 -5.01 -18.76
N LYS A 130 2.41 -6.08 -19.04
CA LYS A 130 2.09 -7.44 -18.56
C LYS A 130 2.22 -7.52 -17.03
N VAL A 131 3.28 -6.96 -16.45
CA VAL A 131 3.48 -6.92 -15.00
C VAL A 131 2.36 -6.13 -14.31
N ALA A 132 2.00 -4.96 -14.83
CA ALA A 132 0.90 -4.16 -14.33
C ALA A 132 -0.46 -4.90 -14.40
N ALA A 133 -0.73 -5.60 -15.50
CA ALA A 133 -1.95 -6.41 -15.64
C ALA A 133 -1.99 -7.56 -14.61
N ASN A 134 -0.86 -8.24 -14.38
CA ASN A 134 -0.76 -9.30 -13.38
C ASN A 134 -0.95 -8.77 -11.95
N LEU A 135 -0.35 -7.63 -11.62
CA LEU A 135 -0.55 -6.95 -10.33
C LEU A 135 -2.02 -6.56 -10.14
N ARG A 136 -2.67 -6.05 -11.18
CA ARG A 136 -4.11 -5.72 -11.14
C ARG A 136 -4.98 -6.94 -10.87
N LYS A 137 -4.69 -8.08 -11.51
CA LYS A 137 -5.38 -9.36 -11.25
C LYS A 137 -5.21 -9.80 -9.79
N LYS A 138 -3.97 -9.76 -9.26
CA LYS A 138 -3.67 -10.10 -7.85
C LYS A 138 -4.36 -9.16 -6.86
N HIS A 139 -4.40 -7.86 -7.16
CA HIS A 139 -5.11 -6.89 -6.34
C HIS A 139 -6.62 -7.19 -6.31
N ASN A 140 -7.23 -7.41 -7.48
CA ASN A 140 -8.66 -7.67 -7.58
C ASN A 140 -9.06 -8.98 -6.90
N SER A 141 -8.27 -10.05 -7.03
CA SER A 141 -8.55 -11.31 -6.33
C SER A 141 -8.45 -11.15 -4.81
N LEU A 142 -7.44 -10.43 -4.33
CA LEU A 142 -7.28 -10.17 -2.90
C LEU A 142 -8.37 -9.24 -2.35
N ALA A 143 -8.82 -8.26 -3.13
CA ALA A 143 -9.93 -7.38 -2.78
C ALA A 143 -11.27 -8.15 -2.69
N LYS A 144 -11.53 -9.09 -3.62
CA LYS A 144 -12.70 -9.99 -3.55
C LYS A 144 -12.65 -10.85 -2.28
N LYS A 145 -11.50 -11.46 -1.99
CA LYS A 145 -11.30 -12.25 -0.75
C LYS A 145 -11.53 -11.42 0.50
N ALA A 146 -11.03 -10.18 0.54
CA ALA A 146 -11.23 -9.27 1.67
C ALA A 146 -12.72 -8.97 1.89
N LYS A 147 -13.48 -8.69 0.83
CA LYS A 147 -14.93 -8.46 0.91
C LYS A 147 -15.70 -9.68 1.41
N VAL A 148 -15.35 -10.89 0.94
CA VAL A 148 -15.98 -12.13 1.41
C VAL A 148 -15.72 -12.33 2.91
N VAL A 149 -14.48 -12.13 3.35
CA VAL A 149 -14.13 -12.22 4.78
C VAL A 149 -14.91 -11.19 5.61
N GLU A 150 -15.01 -9.94 5.14
CA GLU A 150 -15.78 -8.89 5.80
C GLU A 150 -17.27 -9.24 5.93
N ILE A 151 -17.89 -9.75 4.86
CA ILE A 151 -19.29 -10.21 4.89
C ILE A 151 -19.46 -11.39 5.86
N SER A 152 -18.52 -12.33 5.87
CA SER A 152 -18.56 -13.48 6.79
C SER A 152 -18.44 -13.05 8.25
N LEU A 153 -17.55 -12.08 8.53
CA LEU A 153 -17.37 -11.52 9.87
C LEU A 153 -18.64 -10.82 10.34
N ASN A 154 -19.20 -9.93 9.52
CA ASN A 154 -20.45 -9.22 9.85
C ASN A 154 -21.63 -10.16 10.02
N THR A 155 -21.64 -11.30 9.34
CA THR A 155 -22.68 -12.33 9.53
C THR A 155 -22.49 -13.07 10.85
N ALA A 156 -21.26 -13.49 11.17
CA ALA A 156 -20.95 -14.15 12.43
C ALA A 156 -21.19 -13.23 13.65
N GLU A 157 -20.90 -11.93 13.54
CA GLU A 157 -21.19 -10.94 14.57
C GLU A 157 -22.70 -10.82 14.83
N ARG A 158 -23.51 -10.73 13.77
CA ARG A 158 -24.97 -10.70 13.89
C ARG A 158 -25.53 -11.99 14.48
N GLU A 159 -25.02 -13.15 14.07
CA GLU A 159 -25.41 -14.44 14.64
C GLU A 159 -25.06 -14.51 16.14
N LEU A 160 -23.89 -14.00 16.54
CA LEU A 160 -23.49 -13.91 17.93
C LEU A 160 -24.41 -12.99 18.74
N GLU A 161 -24.79 -11.83 18.20
CA GLU A 161 -25.75 -10.92 18.83
C GLU A 161 -27.11 -11.58 19.01
N THR A 162 -27.63 -12.26 17.98
CA THR A 162 -28.90 -13.00 18.08
C THR A 162 -28.82 -14.12 19.12
N PHE A 163 -27.70 -14.86 19.17
CA PHE A 163 -27.49 -15.91 20.16
C PHE A 163 -27.41 -15.37 21.58
N GLN A 164 -26.75 -14.23 21.78
CA GLN A 164 -26.72 -13.56 23.09
C GLN A 164 -28.11 -13.10 23.52
N TRP A 165 -28.91 -12.56 22.59
CA TRP A 165 -30.28 -12.14 22.85
C TRP A 165 -31.18 -13.33 23.21
N GLU A 166 -31.11 -14.43 22.45
CA GLU A 166 -31.84 -15.67 22.75
C GLU A 166 -31.42 -16.26 24.09
N LYS A 167 -30.11 -16.29 24.39
CA LYS A 167 -29.59 -16.74 25.68
C LYS A 167 -30.16 -15.89 26.82
N GLN A 168 -30.21 -14.57 26.65
CA GLN A 168 -30.79 -13.67 27.64
C GLN A 168 -32.30 -13.92 27.81
N GLN A 169 -33.04 -14.11 26.72
CA GLN A 169 -34.47 -14.44 26.77
C GLN A 169 -34.70 -15.75 27.52
N ARG A 170 -33.95 -16.81 27.20
CA ARG A 170 -34.02 -18.11 27.89
C ARG A 170 -33.62 -18.01 29.36
N LEU A 171 -32.60 -17.21 29.70
CA LEU A 171 -32.23 -16.95 31.09
C LEU A 171 -33.33 -16.21 31.84
N ASN A 172 -34.01 -15.26 31.20
CA ASN A 172 -35.13 -14.53 31.81
C ASN A 172 -36.36 -15.42 32.04
N GLU A 173 -36.54 -16.49 31.27
CA GLU A 173 -37.59 -17.50 31.48
C GLU A 173 -37.34 -18.37 32.72
N LEU A 174 -36.10 -18.42 33.24
CA LEU A 174 -35.76 -19.22 34.41
C LEU A 174 -36.11 -18.46 35.69
N TYR A 175 -37.10 -18.98 36.42
CA TYR A 175 -37.42 -18.49 37.76
C TYR A 175 -36.36 -18.93 38.76
N VAL A 176 -35.56 -17.98 39.25
CA VAL A 176 -34.61 -18.19 40.34
C VAL A 176 -35.28 -17.85 41.66
N VAL A 177 -35.41 -18.84 42.54
CA VAL A 177 -35.91 -18.62 43.90
C VAL A 177 -34.75 -18.20 44.79
N VAL A 178 -34.78 -16.97 45.29
CA VAL A 178 -33.79 -16.46 46.24
C VAL A 178 -34.41 -16.37 47.63
N PRO A 179 -33.98 -17.21 48.60
CA PRO A 179 -34.43 -17.08 49.97
C PRO A 179 -33.78 -15.85 50.59
N LEU A 180 -34.58 -14.83 50.89
CA LEU A 180 -34.14 -13.59 51.54
C LEU A 180 -34.56 -13.61 53.01
N LYS A 181 -33.67 -13.14 53.89
CA LYS A 181 -34.04 -12.86 55.29
C LYS A 181 -34.68 -11.49 55.37
N LEU A 182 -35.63 -11.31 56.29
CA LEU A 182 -36.39 -10.05 56.47
C LEU A 182 -35.50 -8.80 56.60
N HIS A 183 -34.33 -8.90 57.24
CA HIS A 183 -33.39 -7.79 57.39
C HIS A 183 -32.62 -7.42 56.11
N GLN A 184 -32.68 -8.23 55.06
CA GLN A 184 -32.02 -7.97 53.77
C GLN A 184 -32.93 -7.23 52.79
N VAL A 185 -34.21 -7.03 53.14
CA VAL A 185 -35.19 -6.35 52.31
C VAL A 185 -35.21 -4.86 52.66
N GLU A 186 -34.50 -4.07 51.87
CA GLU A 186 -34.48 -2.59 52.00
C GLU A 186 -35.57 -1.91 51.15
N TYR A 187 -36.42 -2.70 50.46
CA TYR A 187 -37.52 -2.19 49.64
C TYR A 187 -38.74 -1.86 50.51
N LEU A 188 -38.89 -0.60 50.89
CA LEU A 188 -40.05 -0.07 51.61
C LEU A 188 -40.83 0.91 50.72
N VAL A 189 -42.16 0.76 50.67
CA VAL A 189 -43.07 1.72 50.02
C VAL A 189 -43.92 2.34 51.11
N ASN A 190 -43.87 3.66 51.27
CA ASN A 190 -44.59 4.40 52.31
C ASN A 190 -44.28 3.97 53.77
N GLY A 191 -43.07 3.46 54.03
CA GLY A 191 -42.64 3.08 55.39
C GLY A 191 -43.13 1.70 55.85
N GLU A 192 -43.90 0.99 55.03
CA GLU A 192 -44.33 -0.38 55.27
C GLU A 192 -43.75 -1.33 54.20
N MET A 193 -43.61 -2.60 54.56
CA MET A 193 -43.18 -3.65 53.65
C MET A 193 -44.33 -3.98 52.69
N PRO A 194 -44.13 -3.89 51.36
CA PRO A 194 -45.17 -4.25 50.40
C PRO A 194 -45.54 -5.73 50.48
N SER A 195 -46.82 -6.04 50.36
CA SER A 195 -47.30 -7.43 50.28
C SER A 195 -46.95 -8.12 48.95
N ASP A 196 -46.57 -7.35 47.93
CA ASP A 196 -46.20 -7.84 46.60
C ASP A 196 -44.83 -7.26 46.18
N PHE A 197 -43.90 -8.13 45.82
CA PHE A 197 -42.56 -7.80 45.35
C PHE A 197 -42.38 -7.97 43.84
N SER A 198 -43.47 -8.19 43.08
CA SER A 198 -43.41 -8.44 41.63
C SER A 198 -42.75 -7.31 40.82
N GLN A 199 -42.74 -6.09 41.34
CA GLN A 199 -42.06 -4.93 40.72
C GLN A 199 -40.67 -4.64 41.29
N ALA A 200 -40.21 -5.42 42.27
CA ALA A 200 -38.92 -5.22 42.92
C ALA A 200 -37.81 -5.99 42.18
N LEU A 201 -36.64 -5.35 42.05
CA LEU A 201 -35.46 -5.98 41.46
C LEU A 201 -34.50 -6.40 42.58
N VAL A 202 -34.04 -7.65 42.56
CA VAL A 202 -33.04 -8.14 43.51
C VAL A 202 -31.66 -7.99 42.89
N PHE A 203 -30.78 -7.24 43.55
CA PHE A 203 -29.38 -7.07 43.16
C PHE A 203 -28.49 -7.20 44.38
N THR A 204 -27.23 -7.55 44.17
CA THR A 204 -26.23 -7.58 45.25
C THR A 204 -25.77 -6.16 45.58
N ASN A 205 -25.41 -5.88 46.83
CA ASN A 205 -24.87 -4.56 47.21
C ASN A 205 -23.63 -4.18 46.39
N GLN A 206 -22.77 -5.17 46.09
CA GLN A 206 -21.62 -4.99 45.20
C GLN A 206 -22.03 -4.55 43.79
N SER A 207 -23.08 -5.16 43.22
CA SER A 207 -23.59 -4.76 41.91
C SER A 207 -24.20 -3.36 41.93
N LEU A 208 -24.83 -2.92 43.02
CA LEU A 208 -25.34 -1.56 43.15
C LEU A 208 -24.21 -0.53 43.27
N GLU A 209 -23.21 -0.79 44.11
CA GLU A 209 -22.01 0.07 44.20
C GLU A 209 -21.28 0.16 42.85
N TYR A 210 -21.15 -0.97 42.16
CA TYR A 210 -20.59 -1.01 40.82
C TYR A 210 -21.42 -0.20 39.83
N LEU A 211 -22.76 -0.35 39.83
CA LEU A 211 -23.64 0.42 38.95
C LEU A 211 -23.51 1.93 39.21
N GLN A 212 -23.46 2.33 40.49
CA GLN A 212 -23.26 3.73 40.88
C GLN A 212 -21.91 4.27 40.40
N LYS A 213 -20.82 3.52 40.59
CA LYS A 213 -19.50 3.89 40.04
C LYS A 213 -19.53 3.98 38.52
N ARG A 214 -20.15 3.00 37.85
CA ARG A 214 -20.26 2.96 36.39
C ARG A 214 -21.07 4.14 35.83
N ILE A 215 -22.10 4.60 36.53
CA ILE A 215 -22.84 5.82 36.14
C ILE A 215 -21.93 7.05 36.18
N VAL A 216 -21.07 7.16 37.18
CA VAL A 216 -20.09 8.26 37.27
C VAL A 216 -19.06 8.14 36.15
N ASP A 217 -18.53 6.94 35.90
CA ASP A 217 -17.58 6.70 34.81
C ASP A 217 -18.17 7.06 33.45
N LEU A 218 -19.40 6.63 33.15
CA LEU A 218 -20.10 6.97 31.91
C LEU A 218 -20.33 8.48 31.75
N ARG A 219 -20.61 9.19 32.85
CA ARG A 219 -20.70 10.66 32.83
C ARG A 219 -19.36 11.29 32.49
N ASN A 220 -18.27 10.79 33.07
CA ASN A 220 -16.91 11.26 32.80
C ASN A 220 -16.50 10.96 31.35
N GLU A 221 -16.74 9.74 30.85
CA GLU A 221 -16.52 9.34 29.46
C GLU A 221 -17.28 10.25 28.50
N LYS A 222 -18.55 10.56 28.79
CA LYS A 222 -19.37 11.48 27.98
C LYS A 222 -18.81 12.91 27.97
N ILE A 223 -18.27 13.39 29.09
CA ILE A 223 -17.61 14.71 29.16
C ILE A 223 -16.33 14.70 28.32
N MET A 224 -15.48 13.69 28.49
CA MET A 224 -14.24 13.52 27.72
C MET A 224 -14.50 13.46 26.22
N GLN A 225 -15.49 12.67 25.78
CA GLN A 225 -15.88 12.60 24.36
C GLN A 225 -16.34 13.96 23.81
N ARG A 226 -17.09 14.74 24.59
CA ARG A 226 -17.50 16.09 24.20
C ARG A 226 -16.33 17.04 24.06
N GLU A 227 -15.33 16.94 24.93
CA GLU A 227 -14.11 17.76 24.84
C GLU A 227 -13.28 17.40 23.59
N ILE A 228 -13.11 16.12 23.32
CA ILE A 228 -12.43 15.64 22.10
C ILE A 228 -13.17 16.15 20.87
N TYR A 229 -14.50 16.04 20.84
CA TYR A 229 -15.31 16.55 19.73
C TYR A 229 -15.16 18.07 19.54
N LYS A 230 -15.16 18.85 20.62
CA LYS A 230 -14.93 20.30 20.56
C LYS A 230 -13.54 20.63 19.98
N LYS A 231 -12.49 19.97 20.47
CA LYS A 231 -11.13 20.14 19.95
C LYS A 231 -11.03 19.78 18.47
N ALA A 232 -11.65 18.68 18.05
CA ALA A 232 -11.68 18.28 16.64
C ALA A 232 -12.40 19.31 15.76
N LEU A 233 -13.48 19.92 16.25
CA LEU A 233 -14.22 20.94 15.53
C LEU A 233 -13.43 22.26 15.43
N GLU A 234 -12.71 22.65 16.48
CA GLU A 234 -11.77 23.78 16.47
C GLU A 234 -10.63 23.55 15.47
N GLN A 235 -10.01 22.37 15.51
CA GLN A 235 -8.96 21.97 14.56
C GLN A 235 -9.48 22.00 13.12
N HIS A 236 -10.69 21.46 12.87
CA HIS A 236 -11.29 21.50 11.55
C HIS A 236 -11.50 22.94 11.06
N LYS A 237 -12.00 23.82 11.93
CA LYS A 237 -12.18 25.24 11.59
C LYS A 237 -10.85 25.91 11.27
N GLN A 238 -9.80 25.64 12.04
CA GLN A 238 -8.46 26.16 11.81
C GLN A 238 -7.89 25.67 10.48
N LEU A 239 -7.94 24.37 10.21
CA LEU A 239 -7.47 23.79 8.95
C LEU A 239 -8.21 24.35 7.72
N VAL A 240 -9.51 24.64 7.84
CA VAL A 240 -10.28 25.27 6.77
C VAL A 240 -9.83 26.72 6.53
N GLN A 241 -9.47 27.46 7.58
CA GLN A 241 -8.92 28.81 7.45
C GLN A 241 -7.51 28.76 6.82
N ASP A 242 -6.65 27.89 7.33
CA ASP A 242 -5.27 27.70 6.83
C ASP A 242 -5.28 27.28 5.36
N LYS A 243 -6.19 26.37 4.96
CA LYS A 243 -6.37 25.98 3.56
C LYS A 243 -6.70 27.19 2.68
N LYS A 244 -7.64 28.04 3.11
CA LYS A 244 -8.01 29.25 2.35
C LYS A 244 -6.85 30.24 2.27
N GLU A 245 -6.09 30.42 3.35
CA GLU A 245 -4.92 31.28 3.36
C GLU A 245 -3.82 30.76 2.43
N MET A 246 -3.55 29.45 2.47
CA MET A 246 -2.63 28.79 1.55
C MET A 246 -3.07 28.93 0.08
N GLU A 247 -4.36 28.76 -0.23
CA GLU A 247 -4.90 28.97 -1.59
C GLU A 247 -4.74 30.42 -2.07
N ILE A 248 -4.88 31.42 -1.18
CA ILE A 248 -4.61 32.82 -1.51
C ILE A 248 -3.11 33.04 -1.73
N ASN A 249 -2.26 32.45 -0.88
CA ASN A 249 -0.81 32.56 -1.01
C ASN A 249 -0.28 31.90 -2.28
N ILE A 250 -0.80 30.73 -2.66
CA ILE A 250 -0.47 30.04 -3.91
C ILE A 250 -0.83 30.93 -5.09
N ARG A 251 -2.07 31.43 -5.17
CA ARG A 251 -2.48 32.34 -6.25
C ARG A 251 -1.59 33.58 -6.36
N ARG A 252 -1.26 34.20 -5.22
CA ARG A 252 -0.33 35.35 -5.19
C ARG A 252 1.06 34.98 -5.69
N LEU A 253 1.56 33.79 -5.37
CA LEU A 253 2.87 33.31 -5.83
C LEU A 253 2.84 32.97 -7.32
N GLU A 254 1.77 32.33 -7.80
CA GLU A 254 1.54 32.07 -9.23
C GLU A 254 1.50 33.36 -10.03
N GLU A 255 0.77 34.39 -9.57
CA GLU A 255 0.75 35.71 -10.20
C GLU A 255 2.14 36.36 -10.25
N LYS A 256 2.92 36.28 -9.16
CA LYS A 256 4.30 36.77 -9.12
C LYS A 256 5.21 36.00 -10.08
N CYS A 257 5.10 34.67 -10.12
CA CYS A 257 5.85 33.82 -11.05
C CYS A 257 5.51 34.16 -12.50
N ASN A 258 4.22 34.25 -12.82
CA ASN A 258 3.73 34.65 -14.14
C ASN A 258 4.25 36.04 -14.54
N HIS A 259 4.21 37.02 -13.63
CA HIS A 259 4.75 38.34 -13.88
C HIS A 259 6.26 38.32 -14.16
N LEU A 260 7.04 37.59 -13.35
CA LEU A 260 8.49 37.44 -13.55
C LEU A 260 8.81 36.70 -14.86
N MET A 261 8.05 35.68 -15.21
CA MET A 261 8.16 34.96 -16.47
C MET A 261 7.87 35.86 -17.66
N MET A 262 6.80 36.64 -17.62
CA MET A 262 6.50 37.63 -18.65
C MET A 262 7.61 38.69 -18.78
N LYS A 263 8.17 39.16 -17.65
CA LYS A 263 9.26 40.15 -17.67
C LYS A 263 10.57 39.57 -18.23
N LYS A 264 10.90 38.31 -17.93
CA LYS A 264 12.16 37.68 -18.36
C LYS A 264 12.09 37.07 -19.77
N PHE A 265 10.97 36.44 -20.13
CA PHE A 265 10.84 35.64 -21.34
C PHE A 265 9.82 36.19 -22.34
N GLY A 266 9.01 37.19 -21.96
CA GLY A 266 7.97 37.77 -22.83
C GLY A 266 6.77 36.86 -23.09
N ARG A 267 6.78 35.63 -22.55
CA ARG A 267 5.73 34.61 -22.67
C ARG A 267 5.65 33.80 -21.37
N LEU A 268 4.51 33.17 -21.12
CA LEU A 268 4.41 32.15 -20.08
C LEU A 268 5.16 30.90 -20.56
N VAL A 269 6.23 30.55 -19.83
CA VAL A 269 7.04 29.36 -20.09
C VAL A 269 6.73 28.35 -18.99
N ASP A 270 6.53 27.09 -19.36
CA ASP A 270 6.49 25.99 -18.40
C ASP A 270 7.89 25.82 -17.79
N PHE A 271 8.04 26.36 -16.58
CA PHE A 271 9.32 26.40 -15.89
C PHE A 271 9.77 25.01 -15.45
N GLU A 272 8.84 24.06 -15.27
CA GLU A 272 9.15 22.68 -14.88
C GLU A 272 9.78 21.93 -16.05
N ALA A 273 9.25 22.11 -17.26
CA ALA A 273 9.87 21.60 -18.47
C ALA A 273 11.27 22.21 -18.69
N VAL A 274 11.44 23.53 -18.52
CA VAL A 274 12.77 24.16 -18.68
C VAL A 274 13.75 23.75 -17.59
N GLN A 275 13.28 23.57 -16.35
CA GLN A 275 14.09 23.09 -15.23
C GLN A 275 14.52 21.63 -15.44
N ALA A 276 13.66 20.76 -15.96
CA ALA A 276 14.02 19.38 -16.30
C ALA A 276 15.14 19.29 -17.38
N HIS A 277 15.20 20.27 -18.28
CA HIS A 277 16.23 20.34 -19.32
C HIS A 277 17.48 21.13 -18.89
N SER A 278 17.43 21.87 -17.78
CA SER A 278 18.58 22.60 -17.24
C SER A 278 19.16 21.85 -16.05
N VAL A 279 20.34 21.25 -16.24
CA VAL A 279 21.07 20.58 -15.17
C VAL A 279 21.51 21.62 -14.14
N ASN A 280 20.76 21.76 -13.05
CA ASN A 280 21.16 22.61 -11.94
C ASN A 280 22.23 21.87 -11.12
N LEU A 281 23.50 22.22 -11.32
CA LEU A 281 24.65 21.60 -10.64
C LEU A 281 24.45 21.52 -9.12
N HIS A 282 23.84 22.54 -8.51
CA HIS A 282 23.61 22.57 -7.07
C HIS A 282 22.57 21.54 -6.59
N MET A 283 21.56 21.25 -7.41
CA MET A 283 20.58 20.20 -7.11
C MET A 283 21.25 18.82 -7.18
N GLU A 284 22.09 18.60 -8.18
CA GLU A 284 22.81 17.32 -8.31
C GLU A 284 23.82 17.14 -7.17
N GLU A 285 24.52 18.22 -6.77
CA GLU A 285 25.37 18.24 -5.57
C GLU A 285 24.59 17.90 -4.29
N LEU A 286 23.40 18.50 -4.09
CA LEU A 286 22.53 18.19 -2.96
C LEU A 286 22.06 16.74 -2.98
N LYS A 287 21.75 16.20 -4.16
CA LYS A 287 21.33 14.80 -4.32
C LYS A 287 22.47 13.84 -3.97
N VAL A 288 23.70 14.16 -4.38
CA VAL A 288 24.90 13.41 -3.97
C VAL A 288 25.10 13.49 -2.45
N GLN A 289 24.95 14.66 -1.84
CA GLN A 289 25.04 14.80 -0.37
C GLN A 289 23.97 13.99 0.37
N ILE A 290 22.75 13.89 -0.17
CA ILE A 290 21.70 13.04 0.39
C ILE A 290 22.13 11.57 0.30
N MET A 291 22.61 11.11 -0.86
CA MET A 291 23.09 9.75 -1.04
C MET A 291 24.26 9.40 -0.10
N GLU A 292 25.21 10.33 0.10
CA GLU A 292 26.32 10.16 1.05
C GLU A 292 25.83 10.01 2.50
N LYS A 293 24.85 10.84 2.91
CA LYS A 293 24.26 10.76 4.25
C LYS A 293 23.44 9.49 4.44
N GLU A 294 22.65 9.09 3.46
CA GLU A 294 21.89 7.83 3.48
C GLU A 294 22.83 6.63 3.59
N TYR A 295 23.96 6.66 2.88
CA TYR A 295 24.98 5.64 2.98
C TYR A 295 25.62 5.59 4.37
N ALA A 296 25.99 6.74 4.94
CA ALA A 296 26.53 6.82 6.30
C ALA A 296 25.53 6.28 7.33
N HIS A 297 24.26 6.68 7.25
CA HIS A 297 23.21 6.17 8.15
C HIS A 297 22.94 4.68 7.95
N SER A 298 23.06 4.15 6.73
CA SER A 298 22.95 2.71 6.48
C SER A 298 24.10 1.94 7.13
N GLN A 299 25.32 2.48 7.15
CA GLN A 299 26.44 1.87 7.86
C GLN A 299 26.22 1.89 9.37
N GLU A 300 25.82 3.03 9.94
CA GLU A 300 25.48 3.14 11.37
C GLU A 300 24.40 2.13 11.77
N LEU A 301 23.34 1.99 10.96
CA LEU A 301 22.28 1.00 11.21
C LEU A 301 22.81 -0.43 11.25
N LYS A 302 23.72 -0.80 10.35
CA LYS A 302 24.35 -2.14 10.36
C LYS A 302 25.17 -2.37 11.62
N GLU A 303 25.95 -1.38 12.05
CA GLU A 303 26.72 -1.48 13.30
C GLU A 303 25.79 -1.65 14.52
N TRP A 304 24.66 -0.93 14.54
CA TRP A 304 23.65 -1.09 15.58
C TRP A 304 22.96 -2.46 15.54
N GLU A 305 22.66 -2.99 14.36
CA GLU A 305 22.09 -4.33 14.18
C GLU A 305 23.04 -5.42 14.69
N GLU A 306 24.35 -5.34 14.35
CA GLU A 306 25.37 -6.25 14.87
C GLU A 306 25.46 -6.19 16.39
N ARG A 307 25.43 -4.98 16.97
CA ARG A 307 25.46 -4.80 18.42
C ARG A 307 24.22 -5.35 19.11
N ILE A 308 23.04 -5.22 18.48
CA ILE A 308 21.80 -5.83 18.97
C ILE A 308 21.92 -7.36 18.94
N LEU A 309 22.46 -7.94 17.86
CA LEU A 309 22.66 -9.38 17.74
C LEU A 309 23.61 -9.91 18.83
N ASP A 310 24.73 -9.22 19.08
CA ASP A 310 25.66 -9.59 20.15
C ASP A 310 25.00 -9.56 21.53
N LEU A 311 24.23 -8.51 21.82
CA LEU A 311 23.49 -8.39 23.09
C LEU A 311 22.41 -9.48 23.22
N GLN A 312 21.71 -9.81 22.14
CA GLN A 312 20.73 -10.90 22.10
C GLN A 312 21.40 -12.26 22.36
N GLN A 313 22.59 -12.50 21.80
CA GLN A 313 23.36 -13.72 22.05
C GLN A 313 23.82 -13.82 23.51
N GLN A 314 24.31 -12.71 24.09
CA GLN A 314 24.68 -12.66 25.50
C GLN A 314 23.49 -12.93 26.42
N LEU A 315 22.35 -12.30 26.13
CA LEU A 315 21.10 -12.54 26.86
C LEU A 315 20.68 -14.01 26.75
N MET A 316 20.68 -14.58 25.54
CA MET A 316 20.36 -15.99 25.34
C MET A 316 21.27 -16.92 26.14
N LYS A 317 22.58 -16.63 26.19
CA LYS A 317 23.55 -17.41 26.97
C LYS A 317 23.24 -17.34 28.47
N LEU A 318 23.04 -16.14 29.00
CA LEU A 318 22.68 -15.94 30.41
C LEU A 318 21.33 -16.59 30.77
N THR A 319 20.34 -16.52 29.89
CA THR A 319 19.05 -17.20 30.08
C THR A 319 19.24 -18.71 30.13
N LYS A 320 20.00 -19.30 29.20
CA LYS A 320 20.31 -20.75 29.20
C LYS A 320 21.04 -21.18 30.48
N GLU A 321 22.04 -20.43 30.92
CA GLU A 321 22.75 -20.70 32.17
C GLU A 321 21.83 -20.62 33.39
N ASN A 322 20.96 -19.62 33.45
CA ASN A 322 19.98 -19.48 34.54
C ASN A 322 18.96 -20.64 34.53
N THR A 323 18.41 -20.99 33.37
CA THR A 323 17.51 -22.14 33.23
C THR A 323 18.19 -23.44 33.66
N SER A 324 19.46 -23.65 33.31
CA SER A 324 20.22 -24.82 33.75
C SER A 324 20.41 -24.86 35.27
N LYS A 325 20.75 -23.73 35.90
CA LYS A 325 20.85 -23.63 37.37
C LYS A 325 19.50 -23.88 38.07
N LEU A 326 18.40 -23.38 37.51
CA LEU A 326 17.06 -23.64 38.03
C LEU A 326 16.67 -25.13 37.92
N GLN A 327 17.04 -25.79 36.80
CA GLN A 327 16.84 -27.22 36.65
C GLN A 327 17.63 -28.02 37.69
N GLN A 328 18.91 -27.67 37.92
CA GLN A 328 19.72 -28.27 38.98
C GLN A 328 19.11 -28.07 40.37
N LEU A 329 18.63 -26.85 40.66
CA LEU A 329 17.98 -26.54 41.93
C LEU A 329 16.68 -27.32 42.13
N ASN A 330 15.87 -27.47 41.08
CA ASN A 330 14.68 -28.32 41.11
C ASN A 330 15.03 -29.78 41.37
N GLN A 331 16.08 -30.30 40.74
CA GLN A 331 16.55 -31.66 40.97
C GLN A 331 16.97 -31.85 42.44
N PHE A 332 17.78 -30.95 43.00
CA PHE A 332 18.16 -31.00 44.41
C PHE A 332 16.96 -30.87 45.36
N CYS A 333 15.95 -30.07 44.99
CA CYS A 333 14.73 -29.94 45.78
C CYS A 333 13.93 -31.26 45.80
N LEU A 334 13.81 -31.95 44.67
CA LEU A 334 13.18 -33.27 44.58
C LEU A 334 13.94 -34.31 45.39
N GLU A 335 15.27 -34.35 45.28
CA GLU A 335 16.12 -35.25 46.07
C GLU A 335 15.96 -34.99 47.57
N LYS A 336 15.94 -33.71 47.99
CA LYS A 336 15.68 -33.30 49.37
C LYS A 336 14.30 -33.79 49.85
N GLN A 337 13.24 -33.57 49.08
CA GLN A 337 11.90 -34.05 49.42
C GLN A 337 11.83 -35.58 49.53
N GLN A 338 12.50 -36.31 48.65
CA GLN A 338 12.60 -37.77 48.72
C GLN A 338 13.33 -38.23 49.98
N LEU A 339 14.38 -37.53 50.41
CA LEU A 339 15.07 -37.82 51.65
C LEU A 339 14.23 -37.49 52.88
N GLU A 340 13.54 -36.34 52.88
CA GLU A 340 12.63 -35.94 53.97
C GLU A 340 11.46 -36.91 54.14
N THR A 341 10.86 -37.38 53.04
CA THR A 341 9.79 -38.40 53.07
C THR A 341 10.29 -39.76 53.56
N LYS A 342 11.51 -40.17 53.19
CA LYS A 342 12.15 -41.37 53.74
C LYS A 342 12.45 -41.24 55.24
N LEU A 343 12.89 -40.06 55.70
CA LEU A 343 13.13 -39.79 57.11
C LEU A 343 11.83 -39.75 57.92
N ALA A 344 10.74 -39.23 57.35
CA ALA A 344 9.44 -39.19 58.02
C ALA A 344 8.70 -40.54 58.06
N SER A 345 9.16 -41.54 57.30
CA SER A 345 8.61 -42.91 57.28
C SER A 345 9.42 -43.91 58.11
N LEU A 346 10.54 -43.48 58.69
CA LEU A 346 11.30 -44.15 59.75
C LEU A 346 10.80 -43.68 61.11
#